data_AF-A0A4Z2FR86-F1
#
_entry.id   AF-A0A4Z2FR86-F1
#
_cell.length_a   1.000
_cell.length_b   1.000
_cell.length_c   1.000
_cell.angle_alpha   90.00
_cell.angle_beta   90.00
_cell.angle_gamma   90.00
#
_symmetry.space_group_name_H-M   'P 1'
#
loop_
_entity.id
_entity.type
_entity.pdbx_description
1 polymer ?
#
loop_
_entity_poly.entity_id
_entity_poly.type
_entity_poly.pdbx_seq_one_letter_code
_entity_poly.pdbx_strand_id
1 'polypeptide(L)'
;MALTQVRLTRAGKLTSALGDEQVRWEESVALFEQEIVNVVGNVFIAAACVAYYGAFTAHYRQLLIDQWITQCQKLNIPISASFSLINILGDAFVIRQWNTEGLPRDAVSTENGILVTEGRRWPLMIDPQDQANRWIRSKEAKHGLKVIKLTDPNFLRTLENAIRMGTPVLLEEVGTHREQHH
;
A
#
# COMPACT_ATOMS: atom_id res chain seq x y z
N MET A 1 4.87 -17.02 -54.46
CA MET A 1 5.59 -18.01 -53.62
C MET A 1 6.33 -17.37 -52.44
N ALA A 2 7.09 -16.29 -52.63
CA ALA A 2 7.81 -15.63 -51.52
C ALA A 2 6.89 -15.07 -50.41
N LEU A 3 5.75 -14.44 -50.77
CA LEU A 3 4.79 -13.90 -49.80
C LEU A 3 4.16 -14.98 -48.90
N THR A 4 3.83 -16.14 -49.49
CA THR A 4 3.29 -17.29 -48.76
C THR A 4 4.31 -17.89 -47.80
N GLN A 5 5.58 -17.99 -48.21
CA GLN A 5 6.66 -18.44 -47.33
C GLN A 5 6.82 -17.53 -46.10
N VAL A 6 6.82 -16.20 -46.31
CA VAL A 6 6.93 -15.23 -45.20
C VAL A 6 5.73 -15.32 -44.24
N ARG A 7 4.51 -15.50 -44.77
CA ARG A 7 3.31 -15.70 -43.94
C ARG A 7 3.40 -16.99 -43.12
N LEU A 8 3.87 -18.09 -43.72
CA LEU A 8 4.04 -19.36 -43.03
C LEU A 8 5.07 -19.25 -41.88
N THR A 9 6.21 -18.60 -42.12
CA THR A 9 7.24 -18.38 -41.09
C THR A 9 6.73 -17.52 -39.94
N ARG A 10 5.94 -16.47 -40.23
CA ARG A 10 5.33 -15.63 -39.20
C ARG A 10 4.28 -16.38 -38.39
N ALA A 11 3.43 -17.16 -39.06
CA ALA A 11 2.44 -18.00 -38.39
C ALA A 11 3.12 -19.01 -37.47
N GLY A 12 4.18 -19.69 -37.92
CA GLY A 12 4.93 -20.63 -37.07
C GLY A 12 5.55 -19.98 -35.83
N LYS A 13 6.14 -18.77 -35.95
CA LYS A 13 6.63 -18.01 -34.80
C LYS A 13 5.52 -17.62 -33.84
N LEU A 14 4.37 -17.19 -34.38
CA LEU A 14 3.22 -16.82 -33.58
C LEU A 14 2.66 -18.03 -32.83
N THR A 15 2.49 -19.18 -33.50
CA THR A 15 2.05 -20.43 -32.87
C THR A 15 2.99 -20.87 -31.75
N SER A 16 4.31 -20.76 -31.94
CA SER A 16 5.30 -21.06 -30.90
C SER A 16 5.14 -20.12 -29.70
N ALA A 17 5.06 -18.80 -29.95
CA ALA A 17 4.90 -17.83 -28.88
C ALA A 17 3.57 -17.99 -28.13
N LEU A 18 2.48 -18.36 -28.81
CA LEU A 18 1.22 -18.69 -28.17
C LEU A 18 1.31 -19.97 -27.34
N GLY A 19 2.07 -20.97 -27.79
CA GLY A 19 2.32 -22.19 -27.02
C GLY A 19 3.06 -21.90 -25.70
N ASP A 20 4.09 -21.06 -25.75
CA ASP A 20 4.81 -20.63 -24.55
C ASP A 20 3.90 -19.84 -23.59
N GLU A 21 3.06 -18.95 -24.13
CA GLU A 21 2.13 -18.16 -23.35
C GLU A 21 1.00 -19.03 -22.74
N GLN A 22 0.54 -20.07 -23.44
CA GLN A 22 -0.41 -21.04 -22.90
C GLN A 22 0.15 -21.72 -21.64
N VAL A 23 1.41 -22.17 -21.66
CA VAL A 23 2.04 -22.80 -20.48
C VAL A 23 2.08 -21.83 -19.30
N ARG A 24 2.43 -20.56 -19.54
CA ARG A 24 2.44 -19.53 -18.49
C ARG A 24 1.05 -19.26 -17.92
N TRP A 25 0.02 -19.28 -18.75
CA TRP A 25 -1.36 -19.11 -18.29
C TRP A 25 -1.83 -20.32 -17.48
N GLU A 26 -1.48 -21.54 -17.88
CA GLU A 26 -1.77 -22.76 -17.11
C GLU A 26 -1.12 -22.71 -15.72
N GLU A 27 0.16 -22.31 -15.64
CA GLU A 27 0.86 -22.08 -14.37
C GLU A 27 0.17 -20.99 -13.52
N SER A 28 -0.26 -19.89 -14.14
CA SER A 28 -0.92 -18.79 -13.46
C SER A 28 -2.29 -19.20 -12.90
N VAL A 29 -3.07 -19.99 -13.67
CA VAL A 29 -4.36 -20.53 -13.22
C VAL A 29 -4.17 -21.43 -12.00
N ALA A 30 -3.19 -22.33 -12.03
CA ALA A 30 -2.88 -23.19 -10.89
C ALA A 30 -2.48 -22.39 -9.63
N LEU A 31 -1.71 -21.30 -9.81
CA LEU A 31 -1.38 -20.39 -8.72
C LEU A 31 -2.62 -19.67 -8.17
N PHE A 32 -3.48 -19.14 -9.05
CA PHE A 32 -4.71 -18.45 -8.62
C PHE A 32 -5.69 -19.36 -7.89
N GLU A 33 -5.79 -20.62 -8.28
CA GLU A 33 -6.60 -21.61 -7.55
C GLU A 33 -6.11 -21.78 -6.10
N GLN A 34 -4.79 -21.80 -5.87
CA GLN A 34 -4.22 -21.85 -4.52
C GLN A 34 -4.44 -20.52 -3.77
N GLU A 35 -4.29 -19.38 -4.44
CA GLU A 35 -4.52 -18.08 -3.83
C GLU A 35 -5.97 -17.91 -3.38
N ILE A 36 -6.95 -18.30 -4.21
CA ILE A 36 -8.38 -18.23 -3.89
C ILE A 36 -8.71 -18.96 -2.59
N VAL A 37 -8.13 -20.14 -2.37
CA VAL A 37 -8.32 -20.90 -1.12
C VAL A 37 -7.79 -20.10 0.08
N ASN A 38 -6.64 -19.46 -0.05
CA ASN A 38 -5.96 -18.72 1.01
C ASN A 38 -6.45 -17.26 1.19
N VAL A 39 -7.29 -16.75 0.28
CA VAL A 39 -7.77 -15.35 0.28
C VAL A 39 -8.38 -14.98 1.62
N VAL A 40 -9.18 -15.88 2.23
CA VAL A 40 -9.88 -15.57 3.49
C VAL A 40 -8.88 -15.25 4.61
N GLY A 41 -7.87 -16.10 4.83
CA GLY A 41 -6.85 -15.87 5.84
C GLY A 41 -5.95 -14.67 5.51
N ASN A 42 -5.57 -14.52 4.23
CA ASN A 42 -4.71 -13.43 3.78
C ASN A 42 -5.38 -12.05 3.96
N VAL A 43 -6.64 -11.92 3.54
CA VAL A 43 -7.40 -10.67 3.71
C VAL A 43 -7.69 -10.38 5.18
N PHE A 44 -7.97 -11.41 5.98
CA PHE A 44 -8.15 -11.25 7.43
C PHE A 44 -6.91 -10.66 8.10
N ILE A 45 -5.73 -11.23 7.85
CA ILE A 45 -4.48 -10.68 8.41
C ILE A 45 -4.20 -9.29 7.84
N ALA A 46 -4.40 -9.05 6.54
CA ALA A 46 -4.20 -7.73 5.95
C ALA A 46 -5.09 -6.65 6.60
N ALA A 47 -6.35 -6.97 6.88
CA ALA A 47 -7.25 -6.08 7.60
C ALA A 47 -6.77 -5.83 9.05
N ALA A 48 -6.27 -6.86 9.74
CA ALA A 48 -5.66 -6.71 11.06
C ALA A 48 -4.41 -5.80 11.00
N CYS A 49 -3.58 -5.92 9.97
CA CYS A 49 -2.43 -5.04 9.76
C CYS A 49 -2.89 -3.58 9.65
N VAL A 50 -3.85 -3.27 8.78
CA VAL A 50 -4.37 -1.90 8.61
C VAL A 50 -4.99 -1.36 9.91
N ALA A 51 -5.66 -2.20 10.68
CA ALA A 51 -6.30 -1.79 11.93
C ALA A 51 -5.30 -1.50 13.07
N TYR A 52 -4.23 -2.29 13.19
CA TYR A 52 -3.37 -2.31 14.38
C TYR A 52 -1.93 -1.83 14.16
N TYR A 53 -1.39 -1.83 12.95
CA TYR A 53 0.03 -1.55 12.71
C TYR A 53 0.48 -0.12 13.01
N GLY A 54 -0.43 0.85 12.92
CA GLY A 54 -0.07 2.27 12.92
C GLY A 54 0.79 2.70 14.11
N ALA A 55 0.61 2.08 15.28
CA ALA A 55 1.34 2.42 16.50
C ALA A 55 2.62 1.58 16.73
N PHE A 56 2.85 0.53 15.95
CA PHE A 56 3.90 -0.45 16.22
C PHE A 56 5.10 -0.32 15.27
N THR A 57 6.27 -0.71 15.77
CA THR A 57 7.51 -0.78 15.00
C THR A 57 7.52 -1.97 14.05
N ALA A 58 8.34 -1.92 13.00
CA ALA A 58 8.45 -3.00 12.01
C ALA A 58 8.75 -4.38 12.64
N HIS A 59 9.63 -4.42 13.65
CA HIS A 59 9.95 -5.67 14.34
C HIS A 59 8.73 -6.26 15.08
N TYR A 60 7.97 -5.43 15.79
CA TYR A 60 6.79 -5.90 16.50
C TYR A 60 5.67 -6.34 15.54
N ARG A 61 5.53 -5.66 14.40
CA ARG A 61 4.60 -6.06 13.33
C ARG A 61 4.88 -7.47 12.82
N GLN A 62 6.16 -7.83 12.63
CA GLN A 62 6.55 -9.19 12.21
C GLN A 62 6.15 -10.25 13.26
N LEU A 63 6.41 -9.98 14.55
CA LEU A 63 6.01 -10.87 15.64
C LEU A 63 4.48 -11.09 15.68
N LEU A 64 3.69 -10.05 15.39
CA LEU A 64 2.23 -10.17 15.30
C LEU A 64 1.79 -11.04 14.13
N ILE A 65 2.38 -10.87 12.93
CA ILE A 65 2.09 -11.72 11.77
C ILE A 65 2.34 -13.19 12.11
N ASP A 66 3.51 -13.51 12.66
CA ASP A 66 3.89 -14.89 12.96
C ASP A 66 2.90 -15.54 13.93
N GLN A 67 2.48 -14.78 14.95
CA GLN A 67 1.46 -15.23 15.89
C GLN A 67 0.10 -15.42 15.22
N TRP A 68 -0.33 -14.47 14.39
CA TRP A 68 -1.62 -14.54 13.70
C TRP A 68 -1.68 -15.69 12.69
N ILE A 69 -0.61 -15.94 11.93
CA ILE A 69 -0.49 -17.10 11.04
C ILE A 69 -0.60 -18.39 11.85
N THR A 70 0.15 -18.49 12.94
CA THR A 70 0.11 -19.67 13.83
C THR A 70 -1.30 -19.93 14.37
N GLN A 71 -2.03 -18.88 14.75
CA GLN A 71 -3.41 -19.02 15.23
C GLN A 71 -4.40 -19.37 14.12
N CYS A 72 -4.25 -18.79 12.92
CA CYS A 72 -5.06 -19.16 11.76
C CYS A 72 -4.90 -20.65 11.43
N GLN A 73 -3.67 -21.16 11.44
CA GLN A 73 -3.38 -22.57 11.23
C GLN A 73 -4.03 -23.47 12.29
N LYS A 74 -3.96 -23.10 13.58
CA LYS A 74 -4.62 -23.83 14.67
C LYS A 74 -6.14 -23.88 14.52
N LEU A 75 -6.74 -22.84 13.95
CA LEU A 75 -8.17 -22.73 13.70
C LEU A 75 -8.59 -23.32 12.34
N ASN A 76 -7.67 -23.97 11.61
CA ASN A 76 -7.89 -24.49 10.27
C ASN A 76 -8.38 -23.44 9.26
N ILE A 77 -7.96 -22.18 9.42
CA ILE A 77 -8.21 -21.11 8.45
C ILE A 77 -7.14 -21.20 7.36
N PRO A 78 -7.51 -21.39 6.08
CA PRO A 78 -6.53 -21.44 4.99
C PRO A 78 -5.80 -20.11 4.86
N ILE A 79 -4.48 -20.16 4.84
CA ILE A 79 -3.62 -18.99 4.76
C ILE A 79 -2.29 -19.33 4.10
N SER A 80 -1.74 -18.37 3.36
CA SER A 80 -0.40 -18.52 2.79
C SER A 80 0.66 -18.54 3.88
N ALA A 81 1.62 -19.46 3.80
CA ALA A 81 2.74 -19.53 4.76
C ALA A 81 3.64 -18.29 4.71
N SER A 82 3.78 -17.67 3.53
CA SER A 82 4.50 -16.42 3.31
C SER A 82 3.52 -15.26 3.09
N PHE A 83 3.06 -14.64 4.19
CA PHE A 83 2.21 -13.46 4.13
C PHE A 83 3.02 -12.21 3.72
N SER A 84 2.48 -11.40 2.82
CA SER A 84 3.04 -10.09 2.45
C SER A 84 1.91 -9.07 2.31
N LEU A 85 1.91 -8.04 3.17
CA LEU A 85 0.91 -6.96 3.12
C LEU A 85 0.95 -6.23 1.77
N ILE A 86 2.16 -6.00 1.25
CA ILE A 86 2.39 -5.33 -0.03
C ILE A 86 1.80 -6.13 -1.19
N ASN A 87 1.89 -7.46 -1.16
CA ASN A 87 1.34 -8.28 -2.24
C ASN A 87 -0.20 -8.34 -2.21
N ILE A 88 -0.80 -8.18 -1.03
CA ILE A 88 -2.25 -8.32 -0.83
C ILE A 88 -2.98 -6.98 -1.06
N LEU A 89 -2.43 -5.88 -0.54
CA LEU A 89 -3.07 -4.55 -0.61
C LEU A 89 -2.32 -3.56 -1.51
N GLY A 90 -1.10 -3.88 -1.92
CA GLY A 90 -0.27 -2.97 -2.72
C GLY A 90 -0.56 -3.09 -4.21
N ASP A 91 -0.89 -1.97 -4.82
CA ASP A 91 -0.92 -1.85 -6.28
C ASP A 91 0.45 -1.38 -6.81
N ALA A 92 1.03 -2.13 -7.74
CA ALA A 92 2.38 -1.88 -8.25
C ALA A 92 2.51 -0.53 -8.99
N PHE A 93 1.45 -0.05 -9.62
CA PHE A 93 1.43 1.26 -10.27
C PHE A 93 1.37 2.38 -9.24
N VAL A 94 0.49 2.26 -8.24
CA VAL A 94 0.36 3.23 -7.13
C VAL A 94 1.65 3.32 -6.32
N ILE A 95 2.29 2.19 -5.99
CA ILE A 95 3.58 2.18 -5.28
C ILE A 95 4.66 2.89 -6.11
N ARG A 96 4.71 2.68 -7.42
CA ARG A 96 5.65 3.41 -8.30
C ARG A 96 5.35 4.90 -8.29
N GLN A 97 4.09 5.29 -8.29
CA GLN A 97 3.71 6.69 -8.17
C GLN A 97 4.19 7.30 -6.85
N TRP A 98 3.99 6.62 -5.70
CA TRP A 98 4.50 7.09 -4.41
C TRP A 98 6.02 7.28 -4.42
N ASN A 99 6.75 6.36 -5.07
CA ASN A 99 8.20 6.49 -5.23
C ASN A 99 8.60 7.72 -6.04
N THR A 100 7.84 8.07 -7.08
CA THR A 100 8.07 9.32 -7.84
C THR A 100 7.70 10.56 -7.03
N GLU A 101 6.76 10.43 -6.09
CA GLU A 101 6.35 11.49 -5.16
C GLU A 101 7.29 11.64 -3.96
N GLY A 102 8.30 10.77 -3.83
CA GLY A 102 9.36 10.87 -2.81
C GLY A 102 9.25 9.87 -1.65
N LEU A 103 8.31 8.92 -1.70
CA LEU A 103 8.29 7.81 -0.75
C LEU A 103 9.51 6.91 -0.97
N PRO A 104 10.24 6.50 0.07
CA PRO A 104 11.33 5.53 -0.05
C PRO A 104 10.85 4.15 -0.53
N ARG A 105 11.74 3.42 -1.21
CA ARG A 105 11.45 2.10 -1.82
C ARG A 105 11.56 0.91 -0.86
N ASP A 106 11.84 1.14 0.40
CA ASP A 106 11.92 0.05 1.37
C ASP A 106 10.53 -0.48 1.74
N ALA A 107 10.50 -1.71 2.25
CA ALA A 107 9.25 -2.39 2.59
C ALA A 107 8.47 -1.65 3.68
N VAL A 108 9.14 -1.08 4.69
CA VAL A 108 8.48 -0.39 5.81
C VAL A 108 7.80 0.89 5.34
N SER A 109 8.47 1.67 4.48
CA SER A 109 7.89 2.86 3.85
C SER A 109 6.70 2.52 2.97
N THR A 110 6.78 1.43 2.19
CA THR A 110 5.68 0.96 1.35
C THR A 110 4.48 0.50 2.19
N GLU A 111 4.72 -0.28 3.25
CA GLU A 111 3.68 -0.68 4.21
C GLU A 111 3.02 0.54 4.86
N ASN A 112 3.82 1.51 5.33
CA ASN A 112 3.28 2.75 5.89
C ASN A 112 2.47 3.54 4.87
N GLY A 113 2.89 3.55 3.60
CA GLY A 113 2.11 4.12 2.50
C GLY A 113 0.73 3.48 2.37
N ILE A 114 0.66 2.14 2.41
CA ILE A 114 -0.59 1.38 2.41
C ILE A 114 -1.45 1.74 3.63
N LEU A 115 -0.86 1.82 4.84
CA LEU A 115 -1.61 2.18 6.05
C LEU A 115 -2.21 3.59 5.97
N VAL A 116 -1.49 4.53 5.35
CA VAL A 116 -1.94 5.91 5.14
C VAL A 116 -3.10 5.99 4.15
N THR A 117 -3.10 5.18 3.09
CA THR A 117 -4.12 5.24 2.03
C THR A 117 -5.34 4.36 2.29
N GLU A 118 -5.14 3.18 2.88
CA GLU A 118 -6.23 2.22 3.17
C GLU A 118 -6.88 2.47 4.55
N GLY A 119 -6.24 3.26 5.40
CA GLY A 119 -6.74 3.60 6.72
C GLY A 119 -8.01 4.46 6.65
N ARG A 120 -9.07 4.05 7.36
CA ARG A 120 -10.29 4.86 7.51
C ARG A 120 -10.13 6.08 8.42
N ARG A 121 -9.08 6.10 9.24
CA ARG A 121 -8.77 7.17 10.19
C ARG A 121 -7.66 8.05 9.62
N TRP A 122 -7.66 9.33 9.96
CA TRP A 122 -6.57 10.24 9.58
C TRP A 122 -5.27 9.80 10.25
N PRO A 123 -4.22 9.44 9.49
CA PRO A 123 -2.99 8.90 10.04
C PRO A 123 -2.17 9.99 10.72
N LEU A 124 -1.73 9.72 11.95
CA LEU A 124 -0.68 10.50 12.60
C LEU A 124 0.68 9.94 12.21
N MET A 125 1.46 10.73 11.46
CA MET A 125 2.80 10.33 11.02
C MET A 125 3.85 10.86 11.99
N ILE A 126 4.63 9.94 12.56
CA ILE A 126 5.81 10.27 13.37
C ILE A 126 7.02 10.22 12.43
N ASP A 127 7.49 11.38 12.00
CA ASP A 127 8.44 11.51 10.90
C ASP A 127 9.62 12.44 11.27
N PRO A 128 10.67 11.92 11.93
CA PRO A 128 11.81 12.74 12.34
C PRO A 128 12.70 13.19 11.17
N GLN A 129 12.48 12.70 9.95
CA GLN A 129 13.30 12.96 8.77
C GLN A 129 12.54 13.73 7.67
N ASP A 130 11.32 14.21 7.97
CA ASP A 130 10.40 14.87 7.04
C ASP A 130 10.22 14.13 5.71
N GLN A 131 10.34 12.80 5.70
CA GLN A 131 10.17 11.98 4.50
C GLN A 131 8.70 11.83 4.13
N ALA A 132 7.88 11.41 5.09
CA ALA A 132 6.43 11.29 4.92
C ALA A 132 5.80 12.68 4.68
N ASN A 133 6.29 13.72 5.34
CA ASN A 133 5.86 15.09 5.11
C ASN A 133 6.05 15.52 3.65
N ARG A 134 7.27 15.35 3.11
CA ARG A 134 7.59 15.67 1.71
C ARG A 134 6.77 14.83 0.74
N TRP A 135 6.59 13.55 1.03
CA TRP A 135 5.77 12.66 0.21
C TRP A 135 4.31 13.14 0.12
N ILE A 136 3.64 13.42 1.24
CA ILE A 136 2.25 13.91 1.25
C ILE A 136 2.13 15.25 0.53
N ARG A 137 3.08 16.17 0.72
CA ARG A 137 3.12 17.45 0.01
C ARG A 137 3.19 17.26 -1.50
N SER A 138 4.03 16.36 -1.97
CA SER A 138 4.20 16.05 -3.39
C SER A 138 2.93 15.38 -3.95
N LYS A 139 2.41 14.38 -3.24
CA LYS A 139 1.21 13.61 -3.60
C LYS A 139 -0.04 14.49 -3.74
N GLU A 140 -0.28 15.37 -2.78
CA GLU A 140 -1.50 16.19 -2.71
C GLU A 140 -1.32 17.59 -3.32
N ALA A 141 -0.15 17.90 -3.92
CA ALA A 141 0.16 19.22 -4.49
C ALA A 141 -0.89 19.67 -5.51
N LYS A 142 -1.32 18.75 -6.39
CA LYS A 142 -2.31 19.03 -7.44
C LYS A 142 -3.75 19.16 -6.90
N HIS A 143 -3.99 18.68 -5.69
CA HIS A 143 -5.30 18.72 -5.02
C HIS A 143 -5.46 19.94 -4.10
N GLY A 144 -4.49 20.87 -4.12
CA GLY A 144 -4.59 22.13 -3.38
C GLY A 144 -4.35 21.98 -1.88
N LEU A 145 -3.48 21.04 -1.49
CA LEU A 145 -3.12 20.76 -0.10
C LEU A 145 -2.95 22.03 0.74
N LYS A 146 -3.67 22.09 1.86
CA LYS A 146 -3.51 23.14 2.88
C LYS A 146 -2.62 22.65 3.99
N VAL A 147 -1.46 23.27 4.14
CA VAL A 147 -0.58 23.04 5.27
C VAL A 147 -0.90 24.05 6.35
N ILE A 148 -1.18 23.57 7.56
CA ILE A 148 -1.55 24.39 8.71
C ILE A 148 -0.83 23.90 9.97
N LYS A 149 -0.65 24.78 10.95
CA LYS A 149 -0.13 24.46 12.28
C LYS A 149 -1.17 24.80 13.35
N LEU A 150 -1.11 24.13 14.49
CA LEU A 150 -1.98 24.44 15.64
C LEU A 150 -1.75 25.85 16.20
N THR A 151 -0.56 26.41 15.98
CA THR A 151 -0.19 27.77 16.40
C THR A 151 -0.71 28.86 15.47
N ASP A 152 -1.28 28.51 14.30
CA ASP A 152 -1.78 29.49 13.35
C ASP A 152 -3.07 30.15 13.86
N PRO A 153 -3.17 31.48 13.92
CA PRO A 153 -4.38 32.18 14.39
C PRO A 153 -5.60 31.91 13.50
N ASN A 154 -5.36 31.51 12.25
CA ASN A 154 -6.40 31.17 11.27
C ASN A 154 -6.67 29.66 11.15
N PHE A 155 -6.09 28.82 12.03
CA PHE A 155 -6.19 27.35 11.98
C PHE A 155 -7.63 26.86 11.77
N LEU A 156 -8.55 27.23 12.66
CA LEU A 156 -9.96 26.80 12.62
C LEU A 156 -10.66 27.23 11.33
N ARG A 157 -10.40 28.47 10.88
CA ARG A 157 -11.02 29.01 9.66
C ARG A 157 -10.52 28.28 8.41
N THR A 158 -9.24 27.98 8.33
CA THR A 158 -8.67 27.24 7.19
C THR A 158 -9.18 25.81 7.17
N LEU A 159 -9.30 25.16 8.33
CA LEU A 159 -9.85 23.82 8.46
C LEU A 159 -11.33 23.75 8.07
N GLU A 160 -12.15 24.70 8.53
CA GLU A 160 -13.57 24.78 8.16
C GLU A 160 -13.76 24.92 6.65
N ASN A 161 -12.97 25.81 6.02
CA ASN A 161 -13.00 25.99 4.58
C ASN A 161 -12.57 24.72 3.83
N ALA A 162 -11.57 24.00 4.35
CA ALA A 162 -11.10 22.77 3.74
C ALA A 162 -12.15 21.65 3.81
N ILE A 163 -12.87 21.52 4.92
CA ILE A 163 -13.99 20.59 5.07
C ILE A 163 -15.09 20.92 4.04
N ARG A 164 -15.43 22.22 3.89
CA ARG A 164 -16.47 22.66 2.95
C ARG A 164 -16.11 22.41 1.48
N MET A 165 -14.83 22.63 1.12
CA MET A 165 -14.35 22.51 -0.25
C MET A 165 -13.84 21.11 -0.60
N GLY A 166 -13.70 20.21 0.39
CA GLY A 166 -13.12 18.89 0.20
C GLY A 166 -11.62 18.92 -0.12
N THR A 167 -10.88 19.95 0.31
CA THR A 167 -9.44 20.06 0.03
C THR A 167 -8.62 19.31 1.08
N PRO A 168 -7.56 18.58 0.68
CA PRO A 168 -6.66 17.92 1.62
C PRO A 168 -6.01 18.90 2.60
N VAL A 169 -5.80 18.46 3.84
CA VAL A 169 -5.15 19.23 4.90
C VAL A 169 -4.01 18.42 5.51
N LEU A 170 -2.83 19.02 5.61
CA LEU A 170 -1.70 18.52 6.38
C LEU A 170 -1.52 19.39 7.61
N LEU A 171 -1.76 18.80 8.78
CA LEU A 171 -1.52 19.46 10.06
C LEU A 171 -0.12 19.08 10.57
N GLU A 172 0.73 20.08 10.76
CA GLU A 172 2.10 19.90 11.24
C GLU A 172 2.22 20.17 12.75
N GLU A 173 3.28 19.62 13.36
CA GLU A 173 3.68 19.91 14.76
C GLU A 173 2.63 19.56 15.83
N VAL A 174 1.80 18.54 15.59
CA VAL A 174 0.70 18.12 16.49
C VAL A 174 1.18 17.64 17.87
N GLY A 175 2.43 17.18 17.99
CA GLY A 175 2.98 16.54 19.19
C GLY A 175 3.57 17.47 20.25
N THR A 176 3.72 18.77 20.01
CA THR A 176 4.51 19.66 20.90
C THR A 176 3.74 20.22 22.10
N HIS A 177 2.45 19.90 22.28
CA HIS A 177 1.60 20.52 23.32
C HIS A 177 1.41 19.69 24.60
N ARG A 178 2.11 18.57 24.79
CA ARG A 178 1.92 17.70 25.97
C ARG A 178 2.99 17.78 27.08
N GLU A 179 3.97 18.67 26.99
CA GLU A 179 5.08 18.71 27.98
C GLU A 179 5.38 20.10 28.61
N GLN A 180 4.42 21.03 28.64
CA GLN A 180 4.63 22.34 29.32
C GLN A 180 3.73 22.59 30.54
N HIS A 181 2.99 21.59 30.99
CA HIS A 181 2.26 21.65 32.26
C HIS A 181 2.67 20.49 33.16
N HIS A 182 3.87 20.59 33.72
CA HIS A 182 4.22 19.95 34.99
C HIS A 182 5.15 20.83 35.80
#